data_AF-A0A561SLA8-F1
#
_entry.id   AF-A0A561SLA8-F1
#
_cell.length_a   1.000
_cell.length_b   1.000
_cell.length_c   1.000
_cell.angle_alpha   90.00
_cell.angle_beta   90.00
_cell.angle_gamma   90.00
#
_symmetry.space_group_name_H-M   'P 1'
#
loop_
_entity.id
_entity.type
_entity.pdbx_description
1 polymer ?
#
loop_
_entity_poly.entity_id
_entity_poly.type
_entity_poly.pdbx_seq_one_letter_code
_entity_poly.pdbx_strand_id
1 'polypeptide(L)'
;MALARGGRKERYDWGGCAIGNVMFGRLPVAPRRFDAAAYRRSALHGAGRPLTGEPVVCSWDPELAEAMRVMGHGVEDEHVLAEFLADLHAG
;
A
#
# COMPACT_ATOMS: atom_id res chain seq x y z
N MET A 1 17.85 -20.50 -10.69
CA MET A 1 16.67 -20.65 -9.83
C MET A 1 16.70 -19.60 -8.74
N ALA A 2 15.91 -18.53 -8.87
CA ALA A 2 15.81 -17.50 -7.83
C ALA A 2 14.69 -17.90 -6.86
N LEU A 3 15.04 -18.09 -5.60
CA LEU A 3 14.08 -18.30 -4.52
C LEU A 3 13.31 -17.00 -4.30
N ALA A 4 12.04 -16.97 -4.70
CA ALA A 4 11.11 -15.93 -4.32
C ALA A 4 10.93 -15.97 -2.80
N ARG A 5 11.55 -15.05 -2.08
CA ARG A 5 11.28 -14.80 -0.66
C ARG A 5 9.93 -14.09 -0.55
N GLY A 6 8.85 -14.87 -0.70
CA GLY A 6 7.47 -14.41 -0.65
C GLY A 6 7.00 -14.12 0.78
N GLY A 7 7.54 -13.08 1.40
CA GLY A 7 6.79 -12.35 2.42
C GLY A 7 5.79 -11.43 1.71
N ARG A 8 4.49 -11.52 2.02
CA ARG A 8 3.48 -10.62 1.43
C ARG A 8 3.74 -9.19 1.92
N LYS A 9 4.47 -8.43 1.11
CA LYS A 9 4.71 -7.00 1.23
C LYS A 9 3.40 -6.26 0.94
N GLU A 10 3.00 -5.30 1.77
CA GLU A 10 1.86 -4.43 1.46
C GLU A 10 2.20 -3.63 0.20
N ARG A 11 1.35 -3.73 -0.83
CA ARG A 11 1.54 -3.07 -2.12
C ARG A 11 0.34 -2.21 -2.38
N TYR A 12 0.57 -1.01 -2.88
CA TYR A 12 -0.50 -0.17 -3.41
C TYR A 12 -0.86 -0.66 -4.81
N ASP A 13 -1.52 -1.81 -4.88
CA ASP A 13 -2.12 -2.37 -6.08
C ASP A 13 -3.50 -2.94 -5.76
N TRP A 14 -4.29 -3.27 -6.79
CA TRP A 14 -5.65 -3.78 -6.58
C TRP A 14 -5.69 -5.10 -5.80
N GLY A 15 -4.64 -5.91 -5.88
CA GLY A 15 -4.49 -7.13 -5.08
C GLY A 15 -4.26 -6.82 -3.59
N GLY A 16 -3.41 -5.85 -3.29
CA GLY A 16 -3.21 -5.29 -1.95
C GLY A 16 -4.50 -4.71 -1.39
N CYS A 17 -5.29 -4.00 -2.23
CA CYS A 17 -6.60 -3.49 -1.85
C CYS A 17 -7.56 -4.62 -1.44
N ALA A 18 -7.63 -5.69 -2.23
CA ALA A 18 -8.47 -6.84 -1.94
C ALA A 18 -8.05 -7.56 -0.64
N ILE A 19 -6.75 -7.70 -0.39
CA ILE A 19 -6.24 -8.27 0.88
C ILE A 19 -6.60 -7.36 2.05
N GLY A 20 -6.42 -6.04 1.91
CA GLY A 20 -6.79 -5.06 2.94
C GLY A 20 -8.25 -5.17 3.34
N ASN A 21 -9.17 -5.32 2.37
CA ASN A 21 -10.60 -5.48 2.63
C ASN A 21 -10.88 -6.70 3.52
N VAL A 22 -10.18 -7.82 3.27
CA VAL A 22 -10.31 -9.03 4.09
C VAL A 22 -9.71 -8.83 5.47
N MET A 23 -8.52 -8.22 5.57
CA MET A 23 -7.80 -8.02 6.82
C MET A 23 -8.56 -7.08 7.76
N PHE A 24 -8.86 -5.86 7.31
CA PHE A 24 -9.53 -4.85 8.14
C PHE A 24 -11.01 -5.15 8.38
N GLY A 25 -11.64 -5.94 7.50
CA GLY A 25 -13.01 -6.42 7.72
C GLY A 25 -13.13 -7.55 8.76
N ARG A 26 -12.03 -8.24 9.09
CA ARG A 26 -12.06 -9.43 9.97
C ARG A 26 -11.26 -9.27 11.26
N LEU A 27 -10.28 -8.38 11.29
CA LEU A 27 -9.36 -8.20 12.41
C LEU A 27 -9.52 -6.80 13.00
N PRO A 28 -9.44 -6.63 14.32
CA PRO A 28 -9.50 -5.32 14.97
C PRO A 28 -8.14 -4.59 14.86
N VAL A 29 -7.65 -4.43 13.64
CA VAL A 29 -6.39 -3.77 13.32
C VAL A 29 -6.67 -2.55 12.44
N ALA A 30 -5.99 -1.45 12.72
CA ALA A 30 -6.02 -0.28 11.87
C ALA A 30 -4.83 -0.28 10.92
N PRO A 31 -4.99 0.17 9.66
CA PRO A 31 -3.84 0.41 8.78
C PRO A 31 -2.93 1.45 9.44
N ARG A 32 -1.65 1.13 9.62
CA ARG A 32 -0.71 2.13 10.15
C ARG A 32 -0.33 3.19 9.11
N ARG A 33 -0.22 2.79 7.84
CA ARG A 33 0.18 3.65 6.70
C ARG A 33 -0.29 3.07 5.35
N PHE A 34 -1.47 2.45 5.32
CA PHE A 34 -2.07 1.93 4.08
C PHE A 34 -3.35 2.70 3.78
N ASP A 35 -3.18 3.98 3.43
CA ASP A 35 -4.23 4.97 3.25
C ASP A 35 -3.88 5.93 2.10
N ALA A 36 -4.83 6.75 1.69
CA ALA A 36 -4.69 7.67 0.57
C ALA A 36 -3.60 8.73 0.78
N ALA A 37 -3.33 9.14 2.02
CA ALA A 37 -2.33 10.14 2.33
C ALA A 37 -0.91 9.56 2.22
N ALA A 38 -0.71 8.34 2.74
CA ALA A 38 0.52 7.59 2.60
C ALA A 38 0.79 7.23 1.14
N TYR A 39 -0.22 6.75 0.40
CA TYR A 39 -0.11 6.50 -1.04
C TYR A 39 0.36 7.74 -1.80
N ARG A 40 -0.31 8.89 -1.59
CA ARG A 40 0.02 10.15 -2.27
C ARG A 40 1.45 10.59 -1.98
N ARG A 41 1.91 10.51 -0.72
CA ARG A 41 3.30 10.83 -0.37
C ARG A 41 4.28 9.90 -1.09
N SER A 42 4.06 8.60 -1.05
CA SER A 42 4.96 7.63 -1.67
C SER A 42 4.98 7.76 -3.20
N ALA A 43 3.85 8.07 -3.82
CA ALA A 43 3.75 8.32 -5.27
C ALA A 43 4.60 9.52 -5.73
N LEU A 44 4.84 10.52 -4.85
CA LEU A 44 5.74 11.65 -5.16
C LEU A 44 7.22 11.24 -5.20
N HIS A 45 7.60 10.20 -4.45
CA HIS A 45 8.99 9.73 -4.38
C HIS A 45 9.35 8.74 -5.50
N GLY A 46 8.36 8.26 -6.25
CA GLY A 46 8.55 7.45 -7.44
C GLY A 46 7.30 6.67 -7.80
N ALA A 47 6.86 6.79 -9.04
CA ALA A 47 5.80 5.95 -9.57
C ALA A 47 6.32 4.51 -9.73
N GLY A 48 5.64 3.54 -9.10
CA GLY A 48 5.90 2.13 -9.35
C GLY A 48 5.29 1.68 -10.68
N ARG A 49 5.00 0.38 -10.80
CA ARG A 49 4.45 -0.20 -12.04
C ARG A 49 3.03 0.31 -12.32
N PRO A 50 2.60 0.41 -13.59
CA PRO A 50 1.21 0.69 -13.93
C PRO A 50 0.25 -0.27 -13.22
N LEU A 51 -0.90 0.24 -12.77
CA LEU A 51 -1.95 -0.60 -12.22
C LEU A 51 -2.54 -1.47 -13.33
N THR A 52 -2.75 -2.75 -13.03
CA THR A 52 -3.35 -3.72 -13.94
C THR A 52 -4.48 -4.46 -13.24
N GLY A 53 -5.45 -4.94 -14.02
CA GLY A 53 -6.65 -5.60 -13.51
C GLY A 53 -7.75 -4.63 -13.10
N GLU A 54 -8.75 -5.15 -12.41
CA GLU A 54 -9.97 -4.42 -12.05
C GLU A 54 -9.75 -3.55 -10.81
N PRO A 55 -10.19 -2.28 -10.81
CA PRO A 55 -10.20 -1.43 -9.64
C PRO A 55 -10.95 -2.05 -8.45
N VAL A 56 -10.38 -1.88 -7.26
CA VAL A 56 -10.94 -2.38 -6.01
C VAL A 56 -11.19 -1.22 -5.06
N VAL A 57 -12.43 -1.10 -4.58
CA VAL A 57 -12.77 -0.16 -3.51
C VAL A 57 -12.08 -0.60 -2.21
N CYS A 58 -11.39 0.32 -1.55
CA CYS A 58 -10.80 0.09 -0.23
C CYS A 58 -11.84 0.45 0.84
N SER A 59 -12.37 -0.54 1.55
CA SER A 59 -13.48 -0.36 2.50
C SER A 59 -13.10 0.49 3.73
N TRP A 60 -11.82 0.53 4.07
CA TRP A 60 -11.30 1.31 5.19
C TRP A 60 -10.92 2.75 4.81
N ASP A 61 -10.74 3.03 3.52
CA ASP A 61 -10.41 4.35 2.98
C ASP A 61 -10.82 4.45 1.50
N PRO A 62 -12.04 4.91 1.20
CA PRO A 62 -12.51 5.06 -0.18
C PRO A 62 -11.66 6.02 -1.02
N GLU A 63 -10.97 6.99 -0.42
CA GLU A 63 -10.12 7.93 -1.16
C GLU A 63 -8.87 7.25 -1.72
N LEU A 64 -8.41 6.15 -1.12
CA LEU A 64 -7.23 5.43 -1.57
C LEU A 64 -7.44 4.87 -2.98
N ALA A 65 -8.57 4.18 -3.19
CA ALA A 65 -8.90 3.60 -4.48
C ALA A 65 -9.03 4.68 -5.57
N GLU A 66 -9.63 5.82 -5.24
CA GLU A 66 -9.77 6.94 -6.17
C GLU A 66 -8.42 7.56 -6.51
N ALA A 67 -7.55 7.80 -5.52
CA ALA A 67 -6.21 8.31 -5.75
C ALA A 67 -5.39 7.37 -6.65
N MET A 68 -5.47 6.05 -6.40
CA MET A 68 -4.81 5.03 -7.23
C MET A 68 -5.32 5.04 -8.67
N ARG A 69 -6.64 5.18 -8.86
CA ARG A 69 -7.26 5.25 -10.19
C ARG A 69 -6.81 6.48 -10.96
N VAL A 70 -6.76 7.65 -10.32
CA VAL A 70 -6.33 8.92 -10.94
C VAL A 70 -4.85 8.88 -11.34
N MET A 71 -4.01 8.32 -10.47
CA MET A 71 -2.55 8.28 -10.69
C MET A 71 -2.11 7.14 -11.62
N GLY A 72 -2.89 6.07 -11.70
CA GLY A 72 -2.72 4.98 -12.67
C GLY A 72 -1.52 4.06 -12.42
N HIS A 73 -0.80 4.21 -11.32
CA HIS A 73 0.37 3.39 -10.98
C HIS A 73 0.33 2.93 -9.54
N GLY A 74 0.82 1.71 -9.32
CA GLY A 74 1.02 1.18 -7.99
C GLY A 74 2.32 1.68 -7.39
N VAL A 75 2.45 1.50 -6.07
CA VAL A 75 3.66 1.84 -5.33
C VAL A 75 4.15 0.59 -4.61
N GLU A 76 5.40 0.25 -4.85
CA GLU A 76 6.12 -0.80 -4.15
C GLU A 76 6.71 -0.24 -2.87
N ASP A 77 6.58 -0.97 -1.77
CA ASP A 77 7.02 -0.48 -0.47
C ASP A 77 8.55 -0.61 -0.29
N GLU A 78 9.35 0.03 -1.15
CA GLU A 78 10.82 -0.02 -1.10
C GLU A 78 11.45 1.09 -0.25
N HIS A 79 10.65 1.94 0.40
CA HIS A 79 11.16 3.14 1.09
C HIS A 79 11.05 3.15 2.62
N VAL A 80 10.57 2.08 3.27
CA VAL A 80 10.24 2.14 4.71
C VAL A 80 11.44 1.94 5.63
N LEU A 81 12.62 1.57 5.14
CA LEU A 81 13.74 1.31 6.06
C LEU A 81 14.19 2.59 6.78
N ALA A 82 14.29 3.72 6.08
CA ALA A 82 14.72 4.99 6.68
C ALA A 82 13.68 5.55 7.66
N GLU A 83 12.38 5.45 7.33
CA GLU A 83 11.30 5.95 8.18
C GLU A 83 11.01 5.03 9.38
N PHE A 84 11.17 3.70 9.21
CA PHE A 84 11.08 2.75 10.32
C PHE A 84 12.19 2.96 11.34
N LEU A 85 13.40 3.30 10.89
CA LEU A 85 14.50 3.68 11.77
C LEU A 85 14.22 4.98 12.53
N ALA A 86 13.51 5.93 11.93
CA ALA A 86 13.09 7.17 12.61
C ALA A 86 12.07 6.89 13.73
N ASP A 87 11.08 6.01 13.47
CA ASP A 87 10.11 5.59 14.50
C ASP A 87 10.78 4.84 15.67
N LEU A 88 11.88 4.11 15.41
CA LEU A 88 12.68 3.41 16.43
C LEU A 88 13.55 4.34 17.30
N HIS A 89 13.94 5.50 16.78
CA HIS A 89 14.72 6.51 17.52
C HIS A 89 13.83 7.50 18.29
N ALA A 90 12.52 7.53 18.00
CA ALA A 90 11.57 8.44 18.63
C ALA A 90 10.87 7.84 19.87
N GLY A 91 11.23 6.62 20.27
CA GLY A 91 10.78 5.94 21.51
C GLY A 91 11.89 5.78 22.52
#